data_AF-A0A6H1ZQE3-F1
#
_entry.id   AF-A0A6H1ZQE3-F1
#
_cell.length_a   1.000
_cell.length_b   1.000
_cell.length_c   1.000
_cell.angle_alpha   90.00
_cell.angle_beta   90.00
_cell.angle_gamma   90.00
#
_symmetry.space_group_name_H-M   'P 1'
#
loop_
_entity.id
_entity.type
_entity.pdbx_description
1 polymer ?
#
loop_
_entity_poly.entity_id
_entity_poly.type
_entity_poly.pdbx_seq_one_letter_code
_entity_poly.pdbx_strand_id
1 'polypeptide(L)' 'TQDYRSGAEPYFQTLASISLSQRKPRGDPSNYRRVEEVGKALNAKRMAILGSSGG' A
#
# COMPACT_ATOMS: atom_id res chain seq x y z
N THR A 1 6.69 -16.79 -13.08
CA THR A 1 6.03 -17.75 -12.16
C THR A 1 4.69 -17.20 -11.75
N GLN A 2 3.64 -18.03 -11.73
CA GLN A 2 2.26 -17.61 -11.44
C GLN A 2 2.08 -17.15 -9.99
N ASP A 3 2.87 -17.72 -9.07
CA ASP A 3 2.88 -17.39 -7.64
C ASP A 3 3.31 -15.95 -7.33
N TYR A 4 4.27 -15.42 -8.09
CA TYR A 4 4.67 -14.03 -7.93
C TYR A 4 3.50 -13.09 -8.25
N ARG A 5 2.76 -13.41 -9.33
CA ARG A 5 1.62 -12.61 -9.77
C ARG A 5 0.49 -12.69 -8.74
N SER A 6 0.10 -13.89 -8.31
CA SER A 6 -0.99 -14.05 -7.32
C SER A 6 -0.64 -13.43 -5.97
N GLY A 7 0.61 -13.49 -5.53
CA GLY A 7 1.05 -12.88 -4.27
C GLY A 7 1.16 -11.36 -4.31
N ALA A 8 1.57 -10.78 -5.45
CA ALA A 8 1.83 -9.34 -5.57
C ALA A 8 0.65 -8.52 -6.11
N GLU A 9 -0.18 -9.10 -6.98
CA GLU A 9 -1.32 -8.45 -7.62
C GLU A 9 -2.23 -7.66 -6.64
N PRO A 10 -2.60 -8.21 -5.46
CA PRO A 10 -3.46 -7.48 -4.53
C PRO A 10 -2.82 -6.19 -4.00
N TYR A 11 -1.49 -6.16 -3.89
CA TYR A 11 -0.75 -4.98 -3.45
C TYR A 11 -0.60 -3.97 -4.59
N PHE A 12 -0.42 -4.41 -5.83
CA PHE A 12 -0.40 -3.52 -7.00
C PHE A 12 -1.75 -2.82 -7.20
N GLN A 13 -2.86 -3.54 -7.06
CA GLN A 13 -4.20 -2.95 -7.08
C GLN A 13 -4.40 -1.93 -5.96
N THR A 14 -3.84 -2.20 -4.78
CA THR A 14 -3.86 -1.24 -3.66
C THR A 14 -3.08 0.02 -4.03
N LEU A 15 -1.84 -0.11 -4.52
CA LEU A 15 -1.01 1.03 -4.96
C LEU A 15 -1.68 1.88 -6.05
N ALA A 16 -2.37 1.23 -7.00
CA ALA A 16 -3.07 1.92 -8.08
C ALA A 16 -4.29 2.72 -7.61
N SER A 17 -4.89 2.36 -6.47
CA SER A 17 -6.10 3.01 -5.94
C SER A 17 -5.84 4.01 -4.81
N ILE A 18 -4.64 4.00 -4.20
CA ILE A 18 -4.31 4.94 -3.13
C ILE A 18 -4.32 6.38 -3.66
N SER A 19 -5.13 7.22 -3.02
CA SER A 19 -5.03 8.67 -3.13
C SER A 19 -4.12 9.20 -2.02
N LEU A 20 -2.98 9.77 -2.40
CA LEU A 20 -2.01 10.33 -1.46
C LEU A 20 -2.31 11.78 -1.14
N SER A 21 -1.89 12.22 0.04
CA SER A 21 -1.85 13.64 0.38
C SER A 21 -1.04 14.45 -0.64
N GLN A 22 -1.45 15.71 -0.85
CA GLN A 22 -0.81 16.60 -1.81
C GLN A 22 0.68 16.78 -1.50
N ARG A 23 1.51 16.74 -2.54
CA ARG A 23 2.95 17.01 -2.41
C ARG A 23 3.17 18.45 -1.95
N LYS A 24 4.05 18.62 -0.97
CA LYS A 24 4.58 19.93 -0.57
C LYS A 24 5.90 20.21 -1.32
N PRO A 25 6.52 21.39 -1.17
CA PRO A 25 7.80 21.70 -1.81
C PRO A 25 8.84 20.59 -1.58
N ARG A 26 9.78 20.46 -2.53
CA ARG A 26 10.83 19.44 -2.46
C ARG A 26 11.63 19.62 -1.17
N GLY A 27 11.77 18.54 -0.39
CA GLY A 27 12.51 18.56 0.88
C GLY A 27 11.66 18.90 2.11
N ASP A 28 10.39 19.28 1.94
CA ASP A 28 9.49 19.48 3.08
C ASP A 28 9.34 18.15 3.86
N PRO A 29 9.63 18.10 5.17
CA PRO A 29 9.48 16.90 6.00
C PRO A 29 8.07 16.31 5.97
N SER A 30 7.04 17.14 5.74
CA SER A 30 5.65 16.68 5.63
C SER A 30 5.43 15.71 4.47
N ASN A 31 6.33 15.67 3.47
CA ASN A 31 6.26 14.68 2.39
C ASN A 31 6.49 13.24 2.89
N TYR A 32 7.12 13.02 4.05
CA TYR A 32 7.26 11.67 4.63
C TYR A 32 5.90 11.04 4.97
N ARG A 33 4.89 11.87 5.26
CA ARG A 33 3.52 11.41 5.50
C ARG A 33 2.98 10.60 4.32
N ARG A 34 3.38 10.91 3.09
CA ARG A 34 2.96 10.15 1.91
C ARG A 34 3.52 8.73 1.92
N VAL A 35 4.74 8.54 2.40
CA VAL A 35 5.35 7.21 2.55
C VAL A 35 4.63 6.43 3.65
N GLU A 36 4.30 7.11 4.75
CA GLU A 36 3.50 6.53 5.82
C GLU A 36 2.11 6.09 5.33
N GLU A 37 1.42 6.91 4.52
CA GLU A 37 0.12 6.59 3.91
C GLU A 37 0.19 5.33 3.04
N VAL A 38 1.24 5.18 2.21
CA VAL A 38 1.49 3.96 1.44
C VAL A 38 1.70 2.76 2.35
N GLY A 39 2.56 2.89 3.37
CA GLY A 39 2.86 1.81 4.31
C GLY A 39 1.61 1.32 5.05
N LYS A 40 0.76 2.24 5.51
CA LYS A 40 -0.51 1.93 6.17
C LYS A 40 -1.46 1.17 5.24
N ALA A 41 -1.62 1.62 4.00
CA ALA A 41 -2.51 0.98 3.03
C ALA A 41 -2.05 -0.46 2.69
N LEU A 42 -0.75 -0.65 2.45
CA LEU A 42 -0.19 -1.99 2.18
C LEU A 42 -0.31 -2.92 3.39
N ASN A 43 -0.07 -2.41 4.60
CA ASN A 43 -0.25 -3.20 5.82
C ASN A 43 -1.71 -3.60 6.03
N ALA A 44 -2.66 -2.67 5.82
CA ALA A 44 -4.09 -2.97 5.88
C ALA A 44 -4.48 -4.08 4.88
N LYS A 45 -3.96 -4.02 3.64
CA LYS A 45 -4.18 -5.07 2.65
C LYS A 45 -3.62 -6.42 3.10
N ARG A 46 -2.41 -6.44 3.68
CA ARG A 46 -1.80 -7.66 4.22
C ARG A 46 -2.64 -8.27 5.34
N MET A 47 -3.11 -7.44 6.29
CA MET A 47 -3.96 -7.90 7.38
C MET A 47 -5.28 -8.47 6.88
N ALA A 48 -5.90 -7.84 5.87
CA ALA A 48 -7.11 -8.36 5.24
C ALA A 48 -6.88 -9.74 4.60
N ILE A 49 -5.78 -9.93 3.86
CA ILE A 49 -5.45 -11.22 3.24
C ILE A 49 -5.24 -12.30 4.32
N LEU A 50 -4.47 -12.00 5.38
CA LEU A 50 -4.22 -12.94 6.47
C LEU A 50 -5.51 -13.30 7.22
N GLY A 51 -6.37 -12.33 7.48
CA GLY A 51 -7.68 -12.55 8.11
C GLY A 51 -8.65 -13.35 7.24
N SER A 52 -8.58 -13.20 5.91
CA SER A 52 -9.37 -14.00 4.96
C SER A 52 -8.85 -15.43 4.76
N SER A 53 -7.57 -15.70 5.04
CA SER A 53 -6.98 -17.03 4.94
C SER A 53 -7.16 -17.91 6.20
N GLY A 54 -7.81 -17.38 7.25
CA GLY A 54 -7.98 -18.04 8.55
C GLY A 54 -9.37 -18.62 8.82
N GLY A 55 -10.16 -18.96 7.80
CA GLY A 55 -11.51 -19.53 7.91
C GLY A 55 -11.73 -20.73 7.00
#